data_AF-A0A3M6RK44-F1
#
_entry.id   AF-A0A3M6RK44-F1
#
_cell.length_a   1.000
_cell.length_b   1.000
_cell.length_c   1.000
_cell.angle_alpha   90.00
_cell.angle_beta   90.00
_cell.angle_gamma   90.00
#
_symmetry.space_group_name_H-M   'P 1'
#
loop_
_entity.id
_entity.type
_entity.pdbx_description
1 polymer ?
#
loop_
_entity_poly.entity_id
_entity_poly.type
_entity_poly.pdbx_seq_one_letter_code
_entity_poly.pdbx_strand_id
1 'polypeptide(L)'
;MPPMKNTLPPIASPALPGLLPALLLAALPVTAQPASSQAAAQATPPQAEATAHPQDLAEGRRLGQFVNRYGFRHLYVRVPAGLDDARIIALAQQWHQREPDAWLWLLDDDSQFQQLLGSLPKIEQGELGDFPAQWFKQHAVANLVLMLHPDRSRRWALYRGAHRGDSMAELPCIQGKGGCRP
;
A
#
# COMPACT_ATOMS: atom_id res chain seq x y z
N MET A 1 41.15 -25.74 29.38
CA MET A 1 40.57 -25.93 28.04
C MET A 1 41.01 -24.77 27.16
N PRO A 2 41.59 -25.02 25.98
CA PRO A 2 42.24 -24.01 25.12
C PRO A 2 41.23 -23.17 24.32
N PRO A 3 41.59 -21.96 23.85
CA PRO A 3 40.75 -21.13 22.99
C PRO A 3 40.78 -21.61 21.53
N MET A 4 39.60 -21.71 20.91
CA MET A 4 39.43 -22.07 19.50
C MET A 4 39.88 -20.92 18.59
N LYS A 5 40.78 -21.25 17.64
CA LYS A 5 41.25 -20.37 16.57
C LYS A 5 40.17 -20.24 15.50
N ASN A 6 39.70 -19.01 15.25
CA ASN A 6 38.93 -18.66 14.04
C ASN A 6 39.92 -18.25 12.94
N THR A 7 40.01 -19.05 11.88
CA THR A 7 40.80 -18.77 10.69
C THR A 7 39.86 -18.30 9.57
N LEU A 8 39.92 -17.02 9.21
CA LEU A 8 39.34 -16.47 7.98
C LEU A 8 40.36 -16.61 6.82
N PRO A 9 39.94 -17.01 5.60
CA PRO A 9 40.82 -16.95 4.43
C PRO A 9 40.86 -15.53 3.82
N PRO A 10 41.98 -15.14 3.18
CA PRO A 10 42.16 -13.81 2.60
C PRO A 10 41.47 -13.65 1.23
N ILE A 11 40.95 -12.44 0.99
CA ILE A 11 40.40 -11.97 -0.28
C ILE A 11 41.57 -11.68 -1.23
N ALA A 12 41.63 -12.39 -2.35
CA ALA A 12 42.55 -12.11 -3.45
C ALA A 12 41.91 -11.13 -4.43
N SER A 13 42.57 -9.98 -4.63
CA SER A 13 42.33 -9.08 -5.77
C SER A 13 43.13 -9.56 -6.99
N PRO A 14 42.65 -9.34 -8.22
CA PRO A 14 43.54 -9.21 -9.36
C PRO A 14 43.47 -7.82 -9.99
N ALA A 15 44.68 -7.29 -10.24
CA ALA A 15 44.96 -6.06 -10.94
C ALA A 15 44.77 -6.20 -12.47
N LEU A 16 44.36 -5.10 -13.11
CA LEU A 16 44.56 -4.81 -14.54
C LEU A 16 46.06 -4.56 -14.81
N PRO A 17 46.60 -4.88 -16.01
CA PRO A 17 46.68 -3.84 -17.06
C PRO A 17 46.72 -4.38 -18.53
N GLY A 18 46.46 -3.52 -19.52
CA GLY A 18 46.76 -3.84 -20.93
C GLY A 18 46.22 -2.83 -21.95
N LEU A 19 47.09 -2.28 -22.80
CA LEU A 19 46.92 -1.12 -23.69
C LEU A 19 46.19 -1.37 -25.04
N LEU A 20 45.65 -0.26 -25.57
CA LEU A 20 45.21 0.18 -26.93
C LEU A 20 46.03 -0.32 -28.16
N PRO A 21 45.73 -0.02 -29.46
CA PRO A 21 44.62 0.74 -30.13
C PRO A 21 44.05 0.12 -31.46
N ALA A 22 43.12 0.84 -32.10
CA ALA A 22 43.03 1.14 -33.56
C ALA A 22 41.78 0.70 -34.36
N LEU A 23 41.26 1.72 -35.06
CA LEU A 23 40.16 1.81 -36.03
C LEU A 23 40.12 0.75 -37.13
N LEU A 24 38.90 0.40 -37.60
CA LEU A 24 38.56 0.30 -39.03
C LEU A 24 37.03 0.25 -39.26
N LEU A 25 36.53 1.24 -40.01
CA LEU A 25 35.19 1.23 -40.64
C LEU A 25 35.19 0.25 -41.82
N ALA A 26 34.12 -0.54 -41.96
CA ALA A 26 33.61 -0.97 -43.26
C ALA A 26 32.11 -1.32 -43.15
N ALA A 27 31.32 -0.80 -44.07
CA ALA A 27 29.88 -1.04 -44.22
C ALA A 27 29.61 -2.05 -45.35
N LEU A 28 28.49 -2.79 -45.25
CA LEU A 28 27.46 -3.09 -46.28
C LEU A 28 26.83 -4.50 -46.12
N PRO A 29 25.58 -4.70 -46.63
CA PRO A 29 24.56 -5.55 -46.03
C PRO A 29 24.33 -6.87 -46.80
N VAL A 30 23.85 -7.91 -46.11
CA VAL A 30 23.21 -9.07 -46.75
C VAL A 30 22.07 -9.58 -45.88
N THR A 31 20.88 -9.63 -46.48
CA THR A 31 19.63 -10.23 -46.01
C THR A 31 19.70 -11.76 -45.91
N ALA A 32 19.16 -12.34 -44.83
CA ALA A 32 18.39 -13.60 -44.84
C ALA A 32 17.77 -13.90 -43.45
N GLN A 33 16.44 -13.86 -43.38
CA GLN A 33 15.59 -14.62 -42.42
C GLN A 33 15.62 -16.13 -42.77
N PRO A 34 15.01 -17.07 -42.00
CA PRO A 34 14.24 -16.95 -40.75
C PRO A 34 14.66 -17.94 -39.63
N ALA A 35 14.29 -17.67 -38.38
CA ALA A 35 14.02 -18.73 -37.41
C ALA A 35 13.07 -18.23 -36.32
N SER A 36 11.95 -18.94 -36.19
CA SER A 36 10.88 -18.72 -35.23
C SER A 36 11.40 -18.54 -33.80
N SER A 37 10.86 -17.54 -33.10
CA SER A 37 10.81 -17.52 -31.65
C SER A 37 9.40 -17.10 -31.24
N GLN A 38 8.55 -18.10 -30.99
CA GLN A 38 7.43 -17.95 -30.08
C GLN A 38 8.02 -17.66 -28.70
N ALA A 39 7.98 -16.40 -28.28
CA ALA A 39 8.13 -16.03 -26.88
C ALA A 39 6.73 -15.75 -26.33
N ALA A 40 6.42 -16.54 -25.31
CA ALA A 40 5.13 -16.65 -24.66
C ALA A 40 4.58 -15.32 -24.12
N ALA A 41 3.26 -15.30 -24.04
CA ALA A 41 2.45 -14.32 -23.36
C ALA A 41 3.05 -13.88 -22.01
N GLN A 42 3.29 -12.58 -21.88
CA GLN A 42 3.04 -11.89 -20.62
C GLN A 42 1.91 -10.91 -20.91
N ALA A 43 0.69 -11.42 -20.73
CA ALA A 43 -0.48 -10.57 -20.54
C ALA A 43 -0.20 -9.73 -19.29
N THR A 44 0.19 -8.48 -19.50
CA THR A 44 0.06 -7.45 -18.47
C THR A 44 -1.41 -7.46 -18.07
N PRO A 45 -1.78 -7.70 -16.80
CA PRO A 45 -3.13 -7.36 -16.37
C PRO A 45 -3.31 -5.87 -16.69
N PRO A 46 -4.40 -5.46 -17.34
CA PRO A 46 -4.69 -4.04 -17.42
C PRO A 46 -4.72 -3.53 -15.98
N GLN A 47 -3.75 -2.69 -15.63
CA GLN A 47 -3.91 -1.77 -14.52
C GLN A 47 -5.15 -0.97 -14.89
N ALA A 48 -6.30 -1.39 -14.34
CA ALA A 48 -7.46 -0.56 -14.31
C ALA A 48 -7.03 0.69 -13.54
N GLU A 49 -6.64 1.73 -14.27
CA GLU A 49 -6.88 3.09 -13.83
C GLU A 49 -8.39 3.14 -13.55
N ALA A 50 -8.75 2.82 -12.32
CA ALA A 50 -10.04 3.18 -11.77
C ALA A 50 -10.06 4.70 -11.84
N THR A 51 -10.56 5.23 -12.95
CA THR A 51 -10.97 6.62 -13.05
C THR A 51 -12.08 6.80 -12.03
N ALA A 52 -11.68 7.12 -10.81
CA ALA A 52 -12.58 7.38 -9.71
C ALA A 52 -13.42 8.60 -10.12
N HIS A 53 -14.74 8.42 -10.23
CA HIS A 53 -15.63 9.47 -10.69
C HIS A 53 -15.87 10.43 -9.53
N PRO A 54 -15.89 11.77 -9.73
CA PRO A 54 -16.13 12.74 -8.65
C PRO A 54 -17.39 12.48 -7.81
N GLN A 55 -18.35 11.72 -8.35
CA GLN A 55 -19.55 11.26 -7.66
C GLN A 55 -19.25 10.29 -6.51
N ASP A 56 -18.19 9.48 -6.60
CA ASP A 56 -17.86 8.50 -5.56
C ASP A 56 -17.57 9.22 -4.23
N LEU A 57 -16.82 10.34 -4.24
CA LEU A 57 -16.57 11.13 -3.02
C LEU A 57 -17.85 11.72 -2.43
N ALA A 58 -18.85 12.02 -3.26
CA ALA A 58 -20.16 12.48 -2.80
C ALA A 58 -20.92 11.39 -2.03
N GLU A 59 -20.59 10.12 -2.25
CA GLU A 59 -21.08 8.99 -1.45
C GLU A 59 -20.44 8.97 -0.05
N GLY A 60 -19.27 9.61 0.14
CA GLY A 60 -18.55 9.65 1.41
C GLY A 60 -18.81 10.91 2.25
N ARG A 61 -19.34 10.74 3.48
CA ARG A 61 -19.46 11.82 4.47
C ARG A 61 -18.49 11.62 5.63
N ARG A 62 -17.66 12.62 5.94
CA ARG A 62 -16.80 12.60 7.13
C ARG A 62 -17.64 12.48 8.41
N LEU A 63 -17.28 11.52 9.27
CA LEU A 63 -17.88 11.33 10.60
C LEU A 63 -17.03 11.98 11.69
N GLY A 64 -15.71 11.76 11.64
CA GLY A 64 -14.79 12.28 12.64
C GLY A 64 -13.39 11.69 12.47
N GLN A 65 -12.51 12.00 13.40
CA GLN A 65 -11.14 11.52 13.39
C GLN A 65 -10.62 11.27 14.80
N PHE A 66 -9.63 10.39 14.90
CA PHE A 66 -8.91 10.10 16.12
C PHE A 66 -7.42 10.05 15.82
N VAL A 67 -6.59 10.71 16.63
CA VAL A 67 -5.14 10.58 16.54
C VAL A 67 -4.70 9.67 17.67
N ASN A 68 -4.11 8.54 17.30
CA ASN A 68 -3.68 7.54 18.28
C ASN A 68 -2.36 7.99 18.96
N ARG A 69 -1.96 7.32 20.04
CA ARG A 69 -0.75 7.61 20.82
C ARG A 69 0.55 7.58 20.02
N TYR A 70 0.53 6.97 18.83
CA TYR A 70 1.66 6.92 17.89
C TYR A 70 1.64 8.05 16.86
N GLY A 71 0.66 8.96 16.93
CA GLY A 71 0.51 10.09 16.01
C GLY A 71 -0.17 9.72 14.67
N PHE A 72 -0.70 8.51 14.52
CA PHE A 72 -1.45 8.15 13.32
C PHE A 72 -2.86 8.72 13.37
N ARG A 73 -3.23 9.48 12.34
CA ARG A 73 -4.55 10.07 12.19
C ARG A 73 -5.50 9.08 11.53
N HIS A 74 -6.46 8.58 12.28
CA HIS A 74 -7.56 7.75 11.78
C HIS A 74 -8.71 8.67 11.37
N LEU A 75 -9.18 8.56 10.13
CA LEU A 75 -10.31 9.29 9.58
C LEU A 75 -11.46 8.30 9.33
N TYR A 76 -12.63 8.63 9.85
CA TYR A 76 -13.83 7.81 9.69
C TYR A 76 -14.81 8.49 8.73
N VAL A 77 -15.29 7.71 7.76
CA VAL A 77 -16.19 8.18 6.70
C VAL A 77 -17.39 7.25 6.61
N ARG A 78 -18.59 7.84 6.63
CA ARG A 78 -19.86 7.16 6.34
C ARG A 78 -20.00 7.00 4.83
N VAL A 79 -20.32 5.80 4.40
CA VAL A 79 -20.51 5.42 2.98
C VAL A 79 -21.81 4.63 2.83
N PRO A 80 -22.51 4.60 1.68
CA PRO A 80 -23.72 3.80 1.53
C PRO A 80 -23.50 2.32 1.86
N ALA A 81 -24.56 1.64 2.31
CA ALA A 81 -24.52 0.19 2.47
C ALA A 81 -24.53 -0.52 1.11
N GLY A 82 -23.89 -1.68 1.04
CA GLY A 82 -23.90 -2.52 -0.16
C GLY A 82 -23.08 -2.00 -1.34
N LEU A 83 -22.08 -1.15 -1.09
CA LEU A 83 -21.11 -0.79 -2.13
C LEU A 83 -20.37 -2.04 -2.63
N ASP A 84 -20.20 -2.10 -3.94
CA ASP A 84 -19.33 -3.09 -4.57
C ASP A 84 -17.84 -2.72 -4.42
N ASP A 85 -16.98 -3.67 -4.73
CA ASP A 85 -15.53 -3.55 -4.58
C ASP A 85 -14.94 -2.41 -5.39
N ALA A 86 -15.44 -2.20 -6.61
CA ALA A 86 -14.96 -1.16 -7.50
C ALA A 86 -15.24 0.23 -6.92
N ARG A 87 -16.44 0.44 -6.39
CA ARG A 87 -16.82 1.68 -5.71
C ARG A 87 -16.03 1.89 -4.42
N ILE A 88 -15.83 0.84 -3.62
CA ILE A 88 -15.01 0.91 -2.39
C ILE A 88 -13.57 1.35 -2.73
N ILE A 89 -12.97 0.76 -3.76
CA ILE A 89 -11.62 1.11 -4.22
C ILE A 89 -11.56 2.55 -4.72
N ALA A 90 -12.50 2.96 -5.58
CA ALA A 90 -12.56 4.31 -6.12
C ALA A 90 -12.71 5.36 -5.02
N LEU A 91 -13.58 5.10 -4.04
CA LEU A 91 -13.78 5.98 -2.89
C LEU A 91 -12.51 6.09 -2.03
N ALA A 92 -11.85 4.97 -1.75
CA ALA A 92 -10.60 4.95 -1.01
C ALA A 92 -9.50 5.74 -1.73
N GLN A 93 -9.40 5.64 -3.05
CA GLN A 93 -8.46 6.41 -3.86
C GLN A 93 -8.70 7.92 -3.74
N GLN A 94 -9.95 8.36 -3.82
CA GLN A 94 -10.26 9.78 -3.72
C GLN A 94 -10.02 10.35 -2.33
N TRP A 95 -10.39 9.60 -1.28
CA TRP A 95 -10.07 9.99 0.09
C TRP A 95 -8.58 10.01 0.34
N HIS A 96 -7.82 9.06 -0.21
CA HIS A 96 -6.35 9.04 -0.12
C HIS A 96 -5.72 10.25 -0.81
N GLN A 97 -6.23 10.66 -1.98
CA GLN A 97 -5.76 11.89 -2.64
C GLN A 97 -6.04 13.16 -1.82
N ARG A 98 -7.21 13.21 -1.17
CA ARG A 98 -7.66 14.35 -0.35
C ARG A 98 -6.96 14.41 1.01
N GLU A 99 -6.76 13.26 1.65
CA GLU A 99 -6.30 13.08 3.03
C GLU A 99 -5.11 12.10 3.05
N PRO A 100 -3.97 12.46 2.43
CA PRO A 100 -2.88 11.54 2.12
C PRO A 100 -2.12 10.98 3.33
N ASP A 101 -2.35 11.54 4.51
CA ASP A 101 -1.80 11.10 5.80
C ASP A 101 -2.80 10.33 6.67
N ALA A 102 -4.06 10.23 6.25
CA ALA A 102 -5.11 9.59 7.04
C ALA A 102 -5.15 8.08 6.83
N TRP A 103 -5.26 7.36 7.95
CA TRP A 103 -5.70 5.97 7.96
C TRP A 103 -7.22 5.97 7.86
N LEU A 104 -7.75 5.48 6.75
CA LEU A 104 -9.16 5.61 6.43
C LEU A 104 -9.94 4.43 6.98
N TRP A 105 -11.09 4.72 7.56
CA TRP A 105 -12.13 3.75 7.91
C TRP A 105 -13.42 4.12 7.20
N LEU A 106 -13.93 3.19 6.38
CA LEU A 106 -15.22 3.32 5.71
C LEU A 106 -16.27 2.55 6.51
N LEU A 107 -17.33 3.23 6.92
CA LEU A 107 -18.41 2.67 7.73
C LEU A 107 -19.75 2.79 6.99
N ASP A 108 -20.53 1.71 6.92
CA ASP A 108 -21.86 1.72 6.30
C ASP A 108 -23.01 1.97 7.28
N ASP A 109 -22.68 2.25 8.53
CA ASP A 109 -23.58 2.67 9.58
C ASP A 109 -22.82 3.61 10.54
N ASP A 110 -23.52 4.57 11.14
CA ASP A 110 -22.94 5.51 12.11
C ASP A 110 -23.66 5.51 13.46
N SER A 111 -24.56 4.55 13.71
CA SER A 111 -25.38 4.50 14.94
C SER A 111 -24.56 4.36 16.22
N GLN A 112 -23.41 3.68 16.16
CA GLN A 112 -22.47 3.57 17.30
C GLN A 112 -21.16 4.32 17.09
N PHE A 113 -21.09 5.23 16.11
CA PHE A 113 -19.86 5.97 15.83
C PHE A 113 -19.38 6.80 17.04
N GLN A 114 -20.29 7.42 17.79
CA GLN A 114 -19.91 8.19 18.98
C GLN A 114 -19.36 7.31 20.10
N GLN A 115 -19.94 6.12 20.29
CA GLN A 115 -19.42 5.13 21.23
C GLN A 115 -18.05 4.62 20.79
N LEU A 116 -17.87 4.31 19.51
CA LEU A 116 -16.59 3.96 18.92
C LEU A 116 -15.56 5.04 19.23
N LEU A 117 -15.82 6.29 18.84
CA LEU A 117 -14.89 7.40 19.01
C LEU A 117 -14.54 7.65 20.48
N GLY A 118 -15.52 7.59 21.37
CA GLY A 118 -15.34 7.73 22.81
C GLY A 118 -14.57 6.58 23.47
N SER A 119 -14.60 5.38 22.87
CA SER A 119 -13.86 4.22 23.37
C SER A 119 -12.37 4.21 22.98
N LEU A 120 -11.98 4.87 21.87
CA LEU A 120 -10.61 4.79 21.35
C LEU A 120 -9.54 5.23 22.37
N PRO A 121 -9.67 6.35 23.12
CA PRO A 121 -8.68 6.72 24.13
C PRO A 121 -8.52 5.69 25.26
N LYS A 122 -9.59 4.97 25.60
CA LYS A 122 -9.59 3.92 26.63
C LYS A 122 -8.89 2.65 26.11
N ILE A 123 -9.14 2.30 24.85
CA ILE A 123 -8.46 1.17 24.18
C ILE A 123 -6.93 1.40 24.15
N GLU A 124 -6.48 2.64 23.95
CA GLU A 124 -5.05 2.96 24.00
C GLU A 124 -4.41 2.72 25.37
N GLN A 125 -5.21 2.67 26.42
CA GLN A 125 -4.83 2.39 27.81
C GLN A 125 -5.02 0.90 28.17
N GLY A 126 -5.51 0.08 27.24
CA GLY A 126 -5.79 -1.35 27.45
C GLY A 126 -7.20 -1.65 27.95
N GLU A 127 -8.07 -0.64 28.02
CA GLU A 127 -9.47 -0.80 28.43
C GLU A 127 -10.36 -1.06 27.21
N LEU A 128 -10.86 -2.28 27.07
CA LEU A 128 -11.64 -2.71 25.90
C LEU A 128 -13.16 -2.71 26.10
N GLY A 129 -13.64 -2.46 27.32
CA GLY A 129 -15.03 -2.73 27.71
C GLY A 129 -16.10 -1.95 26.94
N ASP A 130 -15.79 -0.73 26.51
CA ASP A 130 -16.76 0.16 25.86
C ASP A 130 -16.71 0.11 24.32
N PHE A 131 -15.76 -0.63 23.74
CA PHE A 131 -15.60 -0.72 22.30
C PHE A 131 -16.78 -1.48 21.67
N PRO A 132 -17.48 -0.91 20.67
CA PRO A 132 -18.62 -1.55 20.02
C PRO A 132 -18.17 -2.64 19.04
N ALA A 133 -17.54 -3.71 19.53
CA ALA A 133 -16.84 -4.70 18.73
C ALA A 133 -17.72 -5.38 17.67
N GLN A 134 -18.92 -5.80 18.06
CA GLN A 134 -19.84 -6.50 17.17
C GLN A 134 -20.34 -5.58 16.05
N TRP A 135 -20.75 -4.37 16.41
CA TRP A 135 -21.16 -3.36 15.46
C TRP A 135 -20.02 -2.99 14.51
N PHE A 136 -18.81 -2.75 15.03
CA PHE A 136 -17.67 -2.39 14.20
C PHE A 136 -17.28 -3.51 13.23
N LYS A 137 -17.34 -4.77 13.67
CA LYS A 137 -17.10 -5.94 12.81
C LYS A 137 -18.13 -6.02 11.67
N GLN A 138 -19.38 -5.66 11.93
CA GLN A 138 -20.46 -5.71 10.95
C GLN A 138 -20.43 -4.53 9.98
N HIS A 139 -20.06 -3.34 10.46
CA HIS A 139 -20.27 -2.07 9.75
C HIS A 139 -18.99 -1.41 9.25
N ALA A 140 -17.81 -1.93 9.58
CA ALA A 140 -16.59 -1.56 8.88
C ALA A 140 -16.60 -2.20 7.49
N VAL A 141 -16.71 -1.38 6.45
CA VAL A 141 -16.73 -1.83 5.04
C VAL A 141 -15.32 -2.08 4.54
N ALA A 142 -14.41 -1.15 4.82
CA ALA A 142 -13.02 -1.25 4.43
C ALA A 142 -12.13 -0.34 5.30
N ASN A 143 -10.83 -0.64 5.30
CA ASN A 143 -9.82 0.18 5.95
C ASN A 143 -8.58 0.35 5.08
N LEU A 144 -8.08 1.60 4.99
CA LEU A 144 -6.86 1.96 4.28
C LEU A 144 -5.78 2.30 5.29
N VAL A 145 -4.66 1.58 5.24
CA VAL A 145 -3.57 1.72 6.21
C VAL A 145 -2.22 1.77 5.53
N LEU A 146 -1.27 2.45 6.17
CA LEU A 146 0.11 2.46 5.71
C LEU A 146 0.84 1.22 6.20
N MET A 147 1.34 0.42 5.27
CA MET A 147 2.12 -0.78 5.50
C MET A 147 3.60 -0.50 5.27
N LEU A 148 4.44 -1.04 6.17
CA LEU A 148 5.89 -1.10 6.01
C LEU A 148 6.26 -2.52 5.56
N HIS A 149 6.87 -2.63 4.38
CA HIS A 149 7.32 -3.90 3.84
C HIS A 149 8.74 -4.25 4.36
N PRO A 150 9.15 -5.54 4.27
CA PRO A 150 10.49 -5.97 4.66
C PRO A 150 11.64 -5.26 3.92
N ASP A 151 11.38 -4.84 2.68
CA ASP A 151 12.30 -4.05 1.86
C ASP A 151 12.36 -2.56 2.25
N ARG A 152 11.69 -2.19 3.36
CA ARG A 152 11.51 -0.83 3.89
C ARG A 152 10.68 0.09 3.00
N SER A 153 10.10 -0.42 1.91
CA SER A 153 9.13 0.35 1.13
C SER A 153 7.85 0.53 1.95
N ARG A 154 7.19 1.68 1.74
CA ARG A 154 5.90 1.97 2.34
C ARG A 154 4.83 1.94 1.26
N ARG A 155 3.71 1.28 1.53
CA ARG A 155 2.56 1.21 0.63
C ARG A 155 1.28 1.39 1.41
N TRP A 156 0.31 2.06 0.82
CA TRP A 156 -1.03 2.09 1.38
C TRP A 156 -1.78 0.86 0.91
N ALA A 157 -2.35 0.10 1.84
CA ALA A 157 -3.09 -1.12 1.55
C ALA A 157 -4.53 -0.96 1.99
N LEU A 158 -5.45 -1.23 1.08
CA LEU A 158 -6.89 -1.24 1.31
C LEU A 158 -7.32 -2.67 1.61
N TYR A 159 -7.98 -2.87 2.73
CA TYR A 159 -8.51 -4.15 3.16
C TYR A 159 -10.03 -4.11 3.29
N ARG A 160 -10.70 -5.23 3.01
CA ARG A 160 -12.12 -5.39 3.31
C ARG A 160 -12.33 -5.57 4.79
N GLY A 161 -13.38 -4.94 5.30
CA GLY A 161 -13.86 -5.17 6.65
C GLY A 161 -13.04 -4.47 7.73
N ALA A 162 -13.23 -4.93 8.96
CA ALA A 162 -12.49 -4.47 10.14
C ALA A 162 -11.05 -5.03 10.23
N HIS A 163 -10.75 -6.10 9.50
CA HIS A 163 -9.50 -6.86 9.61
C HIS A 163 -8.61 -6.66 8.38
N ARG A 164 -7.32 -7.01 8.51
CA ARG A 164 -6.34 -6.90 7.42
C ARG A 164 -6.02 -8.25 6.77
N GLY A 165 -7.04 -9.11 6.67
CA GLY A 165 -6.92 -10.45 6.11
C GLY A 165 -7.31 -10.55 4.64
N ASP A 166 -8.12 -9.61 4.14
CA ASP A 166 -8.67 -9.61 2.79
C ASP A 166 -8.25 -8.32 2.07
N SER A 167 -7.22 -8.41 1.23
CA SER A 167 -6.64 -7.27 0.52
C SER A 167 -7.43 -6.96 -0.74
N MET A 168 -7.85 -5.70 -0.91
CA MET A 168 -8.63 -5.24 -2.06
C MET A 168 -7.76 -4.54 -3.09
N ALA A 169 -6.84 -3.67 -2.64
CA ALA A 169 -5.98 -2.88 -3.52
C ALA A 169 -4.75 -2.34 -2.77
N GLU A 170 -3.70 -2.03 -3.53
CA GLU A 170 -2.60 -1.17 -3.07
C GLU A 170 -2.74 0.21 -3.70
N LEU A 171 -2.57 1.26 -2.89
CA LEU A 171 -2.57 2.64 -3.34
C LEU A 171 -1.15 3.22 -3.27
N PRO A 172 -0.73 3.99 -4.29
CA PRO A 172 0.61 4.55 -4.32
C PRO A 172 0.79 5.58 -3.20
N CYS A 173 2.03 5.67 -2.72
CA CYS A 173 2.43 6.82 -1.92
C CYS A 173 2.33 8.11 -2.74
N ILE A 174 1.80 9.16 -2.12
CA ILE A 174 1.78 10.50 -2.71
C ILE A 174 3.06 11.21 -2.28
N GLN A 175 3.93 11.53 -3.24
CA GLN A 175 5.26 12.09 -2.96
C GLN A 175 5.18 13.34 -2.06
N GLY A 176 6.03 13.35 -1.02
CA GLY A 176 6.11 14.46 -0.06
C GLY A 176 4.93 14.58 0.91
N LYS A 177 3.90 13.74 0.78
CA LYS A 177 2.69 13.76 1.62
C LYS A 177 2.53 12.45 2.39
N GLY A 178 1.72 12.49 3.44
CA GLY A 178 1.41 11.30 4.23
C GLY A 178 2.57 10.74 5.04
N GLY A 179 2.38 9.52 5.55
CA GLY A 179 3.46 8.72 6.15
C GLY A 179 4.48 8.17 5.14
N CYS A 180 4.43 8.62 3.89
CA CYS A 180 5.28 8.17 2.78
C CYS A 180 6.57 8.99 2.58
N ARG A 181 7.13 9.56 3.66
CA ARG A 181 8.43 10.24 3.60
C ARG A 181 9.59 9.22 3.61
N PRO A 182 10.70 9.46 2.87
CA PRO A 182 11.91 8.64 2.98
C PRO A 182 12.37 8.44 4.43
#